data_AF-A0AA43UDG2-F1
#
_entry.id   AF-A0AA43UDG2-F1
#
_cell.length_a   1.000
_cell.length_b   1.000
_cell.length_c   1.000
_cell.angle_alpha   90.00
_cell.angle_beta   90.00
_cell.angle_gamma   90.00
#
_symmetry.space_group_name_H-M   'P 1'
#
loop_
_entity.id
_entity.type
_entity.pdbx_description
1 polymer ?
#
loop_
_entity_poly.entity_id
_entity_poly.type
_entity_poly.pdbx_seq_one_letter_code
_entity_poly.pdbx_strand_id
1 'polypeptide(L)'
;MLKLEDISKGQRKRGVILIEKNQIKKIIQWLMIGLLVSFSAHYLLELFHFNFNFSHVWQEITQARPQLFLYGTVLIFVLYTFFSSLFGSAVMGGMVVLFLSWFGGISTNLKAAVRAEPVYPNDIYWLNEMGFLFEMVGKRNTIYIITGLVLALILLFAAWRYRSKNKKQTKRKNNWIIRLIGGTLSAGLLIYIGHFNYPDNAVNKVYSQEADWVGWNQGKNYSKNGFIAGFLFNLDAPPMEPLDHYSKEAVEKLYEKYRAKADQINEDQEAAEEETNVIFIMNESFSDPSNLEGVESNQDPLVNYREIIQESISGNALAPGFGGGTATNEFQV
;
A
#
# COMPACT_ATOMS: atom_id res chain seq x y z
N MET A 1 80.19 14.11 31.44
CA MET A 1 80.61 13.00 30.55
C MET A 1 80.09 11.74 31.23
N LEU A 2 78.94 11.16 30.90
CA LEU A 2 78.47 10.60 29.63
C LEU A 2 76.93 10.57 29.59
N LYS A 3 76.40 10.67 28.37
CA LYS A 3 74.99 10.50 27.96
C LYS A 3 74.48 9.08 28.24
N LEU A 4 73.17 8.93 28.38
CA LEU A 4 72.41 7.88 27.69
C LEU A 4 70.96 8.38 27.48
N GLU A 5 70.54 8.38 26.22
CA GLU A 5 69.22 8.74 25.71
C GLU A 5 68.16 7.74 26.16
N ASP A 6 66.92 8.21 26.36
CA ASP A 6 65.76 7.33 26.18
C ASP A 6 64.57 8.08 25.54
N ILE A 7 64.56 7.94 24.21
CA ILE A 7 63.45 7.89 23.26
C ILE A 7 62.04 8.13 23.85
N SER A 8 61.53 9.36 23.70
CA SER A 8 60.10 9.63 23.87
C SER A 8 59.30 9.05 22.69
N LYS A 9 58.82 7.81 22.84
CA LYS A 9 57.86 7.21 21.92
C LYS A 9 56.55 8.01 21.95
N GLY A 10 56.24 8.64 20.82
CA GLY A 10 54.93 9.22 20.54
C GLY A 10 53.83 8.17 20.67
N GLN A 11 52.95 8.35 21.67
CA GLN A 11 51.68 7.65 21.73
C GLN A 11 50.65 8.43 20.90
N ARG A 12 50.39 7.92 19.69
CA ARG A 12 49.21 8.25 18.89
C ARG A 12 47.96 8.01 19.75
N LYS A 13 47.25 9.08 20.10
CA LYS A 13 45.88 9.02 20.63
C LYS A 13 45.01 8.32 19.58
N ARG A 14 44.70 7.04 19.79
CA ARG A 14 43.60 6.36 19.08
C ARG A 14 42.32 7.08 19.47
N GLY A 15 41.69 7.75 18.51
CA GLY A 15 40.38 8.38 18.66
C GLY A 15 39.31 7.32 18.83
N VAL A 16 39.14 6.81 20.04
CA VAL A 16 37.92 6.11 20.44
C VAL A 16 36.91 7.20 20.73
N ILE A 17 35.86 7.28 19.91
CA ILE A 17 34.69 8.12 20.18
C ILE A 17 34.01 7.52 21.41
N LEU A 18 34.42 7.96 22.61
CA LEU A 18 33.76 7.61 23.86
C LEU A 18 32.38 8.29 23.85
N ILE A 19 31.35 7.54 23.45
CA ILE A 19 29.97 7.97 23.60
C ILE A 19 29.70 8.08 25.11
N GLU A 20 29.52 9.29 25.62
CA GLU A 20 29.20 9.53 27.03
C GLU A 20 27.97 8.72 27.46
N LYS A 21 27.95 8.17 28.68
CA LYS A 21 26.81 7.41 29.24
C LYS A 21 25.46 8.14 29.09
N ASN A 22 25.47 9.48 29.15
CA ASN A 22 24.29 10.32 28.96
C ASN A 22 23.75 10.33 27.52
N GLN A 23 24.60 10.12 26.52
CA GLN A 23 24.17 9.99 25.12
C GLN A 23 23.53 8.62 24.87
N ILE A 24 24.12 7.55 25.43
CA ILE A 24 23.56 6.19 25.34
C ILE A 24 22.15 6.15 25.94
N LYS A 25 21.95 6.72 27.13
CA LYS A 25 20.62 6.80 27.77
C LYS A 25 19.60 7.52 26.89
N LYS A 26 19.97 8.60 26.22
CA LYS A 26 19.08 9.35 25.30
C LYS A 26 18.71 8.55 24.06
N ILE A 27 19.67 7.80 23.51
CA ILE A 27 19.43 6.92 22.35
C ILE A 27 18.47 5.80 22.74
N ILE A 28 18.71 5.13 23.88
CA ILE A 28 17.81 4.08 24.38
C ILE A 28 16.41 4.62 24.62
N GLN A 29 16.27 5.79 25.26
CA GLN A 29 14.97 6.42 25.45
C GLN A 29 14.27 6.73 24.12
N TRP A 30 15.00 7.23 23.13
CA TRP A 30 14.46 7.50 21.81
C TRP A 30 13.97 6.24 21.09
N LEU A 31 14.75 5.15 21.17
CA LEU A 31 14.39 3.84 20.62
C LEU A 31 13.13 3.29 21.28
N MET A 32 13.07 3.30 22.62
CA MET A 32 11.90 2.81 23.37
C MET A 32 10.63 3.62 23.05
N ILE A 33 10.73 4.95 22.97
CA ILE A 33 9.61 5.79 22.55
C ILE A 33 9.19 5.45 21.13
N GLY A 34 10.14 5.30 20.20
CA GLY A 34 9.86 4.96 18.82
C GLY A 34 9.16 3.62 18.67
N LEU A 35 9.63 2.59 19.37
CA LEU A 35 9.02 1.26 19.37
C LEU A 35 7.60 1.31 19.94
N LEU A 36 7.39 1.98 21.07
CA LEU A 36 6.07 2.13 21.68
C LEU A 36 5.10 2.88 20.75
N VAL A 37 5.55 3.99 20.17
CA VAL A 37 4.76 4.78 19.22
C VAL A 37 4.40 3.95 18.00
N SER A 38 5.37 3.22 17.43
CA SER A 38 5.16 2.45 16.21
C SER A 38 4.23 1.27 16.44
N PHE A 39 4.38 0.57 17.56
CA PHE A 39 3.46 -0.49 17.98
C PHE A 39 2.05 0.07 18.17
N SER A 40 1.91 1.19 18.89
CA SER A 40 0.61 1.82 19.16
C SER A 40 -0.06 2.31 17.88
N ALA A 41 0.72 2.87 16.97
CA ALA A 41 0.26 3.34 15.67
C ALA A 41 -0.18 2.19 14.76
N HIS A 42 0.55 1.07 14.75
CA HIS A 42 0.14 -0.13 14.00
C HIS A 42 -1.12 -0.75 14.60
N TYR A 43 -1.14 -0.93 15.93
CA TYR A 43 -2.30 -1.47 16.65
C TYR A 43 -3.55 -0.63 16.43
N LEU A 44 -3.41 0.70 16.38
CA LEU A 44 -4.50 1.62 16.08
C LEU A 44 -5.06 1.38 14.66
N LEU A 45 -4.20 1.20 13.66
CA LEU A 45 -4.63 0.88 12.29
C LEU A 45 -5.43 -0.43 12.24
N GLU A 46 -4.93 -1.48 12.90
CA GLU A 46 -5.62 -2.78 12.98
C GLU A 46 -6.95 -2.66 13.72
N LEU A 47 -7.02 -1.90 14.82
CA LEU A 47 -8.28 -1.65 15.52
C LEU A 47 -9.32 -1.01 14.61
N PHE A 48 -8.95 0.04 13.87
CA PHE A 48 -9.90 0.66 12.93
C PHE A 48 -10.31 -0.29 11.80
N HIS A 49 -9.36 -1.05 11.26
CA HIS A 49 -9.61 -2.03 10.20
C HIS A 49 -10.61 -3.10 10.65
N PHE A 50 -10.46 -3.61 11.87
CA PHE A 50 -11.33 -4.63 12.45
C PHE A 50 -12.47 -4.06 13.31
N ASN A 51 -12.95 -2.84 13.00
CA ASN A 51 -14.13 -2.22 13.66
C ASN A 51 -14.06 -2.20 15.19
N PHE A 52 -12.88 -1.88 15.74
CA PHE A 52 -12.57 -1.82 17.16
C PHE A 52 -12.73 -3.16 17.90
N ASN A 53 -12.65 -4.30 17.20
CA ASN A 53 -12.65 -5.62 17.83
C ASN A 53 -11.27 -5.93 18.45
N PHE A 54 -11.09 -5.51 19.71
CA PHE A 54 -9.85 -5.70 20.47
C PHE A 54 -9.43 -7.16 20.58
N SER A 55 -10.38 -8.08 20.79
CA SER A 55 -10.11 -9.50 20.95
C SER A 55 -9.58 -10.12 19.65
N HIS A 56 -10.19 -9.77 18.52
CA HIS A 56 -9.76 -10.25 17.21
C HIS A 56 -8.38 -9.70 16.85
N VAL A 57 -8.15 -8.40 17.03
CA VAL A 57 -6.82 -7.80 16.80
C VAL A 57 -5.77 -8.46 17.69
N TRP A 58 -6.08 -8.71 18.96
CA TRP A 58 -5.15 -9.40 19.86
C TRP A 58 -4.81 -10.81 19.37
N GLN A 59 -5.80 -11.56 18.88
CA GLN A 59 -5.58 -12.88 18.29
C GLN A 59 -4.72 -12.81 17.03
N GLU A 60 -4.97 -11.85 16.14
CA GLU A 60 -4.18 -11.65 14.92
C GLU A 60 -2.71 -11.37 15.25
N ILE A 61 -2.42 -10.45 16.18
CA ILE A 61 -1.04 -10.03 16.48
C ILE A 61 -0.27 -11.03 17.35
N THR A 62 -0.95 -11.93 18.09
CA THR A 62 -0.28 -12.88 18.99
C THR A 62 -0.23 -14.31 18.47
N GLN A 63 -1.23 -14.72 17.69
CA GLN A 63 -1.41 -16.13 17.30
C GLN A 63 -1.44 -16.30 15.80
N ALA A 64 -2.29 -15.54 15.10
CA ALA A 64 -2.50 -15.80 13.67
C ALA A 64 -1.31 -15.33 12.84
N ARG A 65 -0.85 -14.09 13.04
CA ARG A 65 0.12 -13.41 12.14
C ARG A 65 1.09 -12.48 12.88
N PRO A 66 1.80 -12.94 13.92
CA PRO A 66 2.72 -12.09 14.68
C PRO A 66 3.86 -11.52 13.82
N GLN A 67 4.33 -12.26 12.79
CA GLN A 67 5.39 -11.84 11.88
C GLN A 67 4.98 -10.62 11.04
N LEU A 68 3.81 -10.66 10.39
CA LEU A 68 3.31 -9.55 9.57
C LEU A 68 3.09 -8.30 10.43
N PHE A 69 2.56 -8.48 11.64
CA PHE A 69 2.41 -7.37 12.58
C PHE A 69 3.77 -6.76 12.98
N LEU A 70 4.78 -7.59 13.22
CA LEU A 70 6.14 -7.14 13.52
C LEU A 70 6.75 -6.38 12.35
N TYR A 71 6.64 -6.90 11.13
CA TYR A 71 7.17 -6.26 9.92
C TYR A 71 6.52 -4.89 9.69
N GLY A 72 5.20 -4.80 9.85
CA GLY A 72 4.50 -3.52 9.74
C GLY A 72 4.90 -2.54 10.85
N THR A 73 5.13 -3.03 12.06
CA THR A 73 5.62 -2.20 13.18
C THR A 73 7.02 -1.64 12.90
N VAL A 74 7.91 -2.44 12.31
CA VAL A 74 9.24 -1.99 11.88
C VAL A 74 9.13 -0.92 10.78
N LEU A 75 8.23 -1.09 9.81
CA LEU A 75 7.98 -0.06 8.79
C LEU A 75 7.51 1.25 9.42
N ILE A 76 6.55 1.20 10.35
CA ILE A 76 6.09 2.40 11.07
C ILE A 76 7.23 3.00 11.90
N PHE A 77 8.15 2.19 12.42
CA PHE A 77 9.35 2.69 13.09
C PHE A 77 10.30 3.44 12.14
N VAL A 78 10.42 3.01 10.88
CA VAL A 78 11.14 3.77 9.85
C VAL A 78 10.45 5.11 9.58
N LEU A 79 9.12 5.15 9.47
CA LEU A 79 8.34 6.40 9.35
C LEU A 79 8.55 7.32 10.57
N TYR A 80 8.51 6.77 11.78
CA TYR A 80 8.80 7.51 13.02
C TYR A 80 10.21 8.08 13.00
N THR A 81 11.20 7.33 12.52
CA THR A 81 12.59 7.78 12.40
C THR A 81 12.72 8.93 11.42
N PHE A 82 12.03 8.86 10.29
CA PHE A 82 11.99 9.91 9.28
C PHE A 82 11.43 11.22 9.85
N PHE A 83 10.21 11.20 10.38
CA PHE A 83 9.58 12.40 10.94
C PHE A 83 10.32 12.93 12.17
N SER A 84 10.81 12.04 13.05
CA SER A 84 11.63 12.44 14.19
C SER A 84 12.91 13.16 13.77
N SER A 85 13.52 12.73 12.67
CA SER A 85 14.73 13.35 12.11
C SER A 85 14.41 14.70 11.46
N LEU A 86 13.33 14.76 10.66
CA LEU A 86 12.82 15.97 10.00
C LEU A 86 12.56 17.09 11.02
N PHE A 87 11.74 16.81 12.04
CA PHE A 87 11.41 17.80 13.08
C PHE A 87 12.51 17.93 14.15
N GLY A 88 13.46 16.99 14.20
CA GLY A 88 14.49 16.91 15.23
C GLY A 88 13.91 16.62 16.62
N SER A 89 12.82 15.87 16.67
CA SER A 89 12.00 15.64 17.85
C SER A 89 11.30 14.29 17.79
N ALA A 90 11.64 13.40 18.74
CA ALA A 90 10.87 12.17 19.00
C ALA A 90 9.37 12.43 19.16
N VAL A 91 9.01 13.42 19.99
CA VAL A 91 7.61 13.73 20.31
C VAL A 91 6.85 14.18 19.07
N MET A 92 7.33 15.21 18.36
CA MET A 92 6.74 15.65 17.09
C MET A 92 6.67 14.54 16.03
N GLY A 93 7.74 13.77 15.86
CA GLY A 93 7.75 12.64 14.92
C GLY A 93 6.71 11.60 15.27
N GLY A 94 6.59 11.24 16.55
CA GLY A 94 5.59 10.30 17.02
C GLY A 94 4.17 10.84 16.94
N MET A 95 3.93 12.13 17.20
CA MET A 95 2.62 12.75 17.00
C MET A 95 2.17 12.71 15.54
N VAL A 96 3.09 12.96 14.60
CA VAL A 96 2.78 12.86 13.17
C VAL A 96 2.48 11.42 12.77
N VAL A 97 3.27 10.44 13.23
CA VAL A 97 3.00 9.02 12.95
C VAL A 97 1.65 8.57 13.53
N LEU A 98 1.36 8.90 14.79
CA LEU A 98 0.07 8.58 15.41
C LEU A 98 -1.10 9.26 14.69
N PHE A 99 -0.91 10.50 14.24
CA PHE A 99 -1.90 11.21 13.45
C PHE A 99 -2.15 10.54 12.09
N LEU A 100 -1.10 10.16 11.36
CA LEU A 100 -1.22 9.46 10.09
C LEU A 100 -1.91 8.10 10.26
N SER A 101 -1.57 7.35 11.31
CA SER A 101 -2.24 6.08 11.64
C SER A 101 -3.70 6.26 12.05
N TRP A 102 -4.01 7.29 12.85
CA TRP A 102 -5.39 7.63 13.18
C TRP A 102 -6.18 8.02 11.92
N PHE A 103 -5.62 8.86 11.06
CA PHE A 103 -6.26 9.33 9.84
C PHE A 103 -6.46 8.20 8.82
N GLY A 104 -5.44 7.37 8.60
CA GLY A 104 -5.56 6.18 7.75
C GLY A 104 -6.54 5.16 8.30
N GLY A 105 -6.54 4.96 9.63
CA GLY A 105 -7.46 4.06 10.31
C GLY A 105 -8.92 4.53 10.21
N ILE A 106 -9.21 5.76 10.60
CA ILE A 106 -10.60 6.27 10.52
C ILE A 106 -11.10 6.29 9.07
N SER A 107 -10.26 6.66 8.11
CA SER A 107 -10.61 6.63 6.69
C SER A 107 -10.91 5.21 6.22
N THR A 108 -10.12 4.23 6.66
CA THR A 108 -10.35 2.80 6.41
C THR A 108 -11.67 2.32 6.98
N ASN A 109 -11.96 2.66 8.24
CA ASN A 109 -13.20 2.26 8.89
C ASN A 109 -14.43 2.82 8.18
N LEU A 110 -14.38 4.11 7.80
CA LEU A 110 -15.46 4.77 7.09
C LEU A 110 -15.65 4.24 5.66
N LYS A 111 -14.56 4.06 4.92
CA LYS A 111 -14.61 3.50 3.56
C LYS A 111 -15.12 2.07 3.58
N ALA A 112 -14.68 1.25 4.54
CA ALA A 112 -15.13 -0.13 4.70
C ALA A 112 -16.63 -0.21 5.00
N ALA A 113 -17.19 0.74 5.74
CA ALA A 113 -18.63 0.79 6.02
C ALA A 113 -19.49 1.06 4.77
N VAL A 114 -18.94 1.75 3.76
CA VAL A 114 -19.68 2.13 2.54
C VAL A 114 -19.37 1.20 1.37
N ARG A 115 -18.13 0.71 1.26
CA ARG A 115 -17.63 -0.03 0.10
C ARG A 115 -17.06 -1.41 0.41
N ALA A 116 -17.14 -1.88 1.67
CA ALA A 116 -16.53 -3.14 2.12
C ALA A 116 -15.02 -3.25 1.84
N GLU A 117 -14.35 -2.10 1.71
CA GLU A 117 -12.96 -2.00 1.28
C GLU A 117 -12.18 -0.97 2.12
N PRO A 118 -10.95 -1.30 2.54
CA PRO A 118 -10.05 -0.36 3.23
C PRO A 118 -9.45 0.68 2.30
N VAL A 119 -8.68 1.62 2.86
CA VAL A 119 -8.02 2.68 2.09
C VAL A 119 -6.77 2.14 1.38
N TYR A 120 -6.59 2.54 0.11
CA TYR A 120 -5.46 2.21 -0.75
C TYR A 120 -4.63 3.46 -1.09
N PRO A 121 -3.36 3.31 -1.51
CA PRO A 121 -2.54 4.45 -1.97
C PRO A 121 -3.24 5.33 -3.02
N ASN A 122 -3.92 4.71 -3.99
CA ASN A 122 -4.62 5.41 -5.08
C ASN A 122 -5.87 6.18 -4.63
N ASP A 123 -6.36 5.99 -3.40
CA ASP A 123 -7.46 6.81 -2.88
C ASP A 123 -7.07 8.28 -2.73
N ILE A 124 -5.78 8.62 -2.78
CA ILE A 124 -5.33 10.01 -2.78
C ILE A 124 -5.92 10.82 -3.95
N TYR A 125 -6.25 10.17 -5.07
CA TYR A 125 -6.87 10.84 -6.22
C TYR A 125 -8.30 11.33 -5.93
N TRP A 126 -8.96 10.76 -4.93
CA TRP A 126 -10.29 11.20 -4.49
C TRP A 126 -10.26 12.56 -3.80
N LEU A 127 -9.09 13.04 -3.39
CA LEU A 127 -8.93 14.41 -2.90
C LEU A 127 -9.23 15.45 -3.99
N ASN A 128 -9.24 15.07 -5.27
CA ASN A 128 -9.71 15.93 -6.35
C ASN A 128 -11.25 15.98 -6.42
N GLU A 129 -11.95 15.03 -5.80
CA GLU A 129 -13.41 14.87 -5.79
C GLU A 129 -13.97 15.00 -4.37
N MET A 130 -13.58 16.07 -3.66
CA MET A 130 -13.96 16.29 -2.25
C MET A 130 -15.46 16.33 -2.01
N GLY A 131 -16.24 16.82 -2.98
CA GLY A 131 -17.70 16.82 -2.90
C GLY A 131 -18.25 15.40 -2.74
N PHE A 132 -17.77 14.49 -3.57
CA PHE A 132 -18.13 13.08 -3.51
C PHE A 132 -17.68 12.42 -2.19
N LEU A 133 -16.48 12.74 -1.69
CA LEU A 133 -16.02 12.24 -0.39
C LEU A 133 -16.94 12.67 0.77
N PHE A 134 -17.41 13.92 0.77
CA PHE A 134 -18.31 14.41 1.80
C PHE A 134 -19.70 13.78 1.71
N GLU A 135 -20.20 13.53 0.51
CA GLU A 135 -21.45 12.81 0.29
C GLU A 135 -21.34 11.36 0.74
N MET A 136 -20.26 10.67 0.36
CA MET A 136 -20.00 9.27 0.71
C MET A 136 -19.94 9.06 2.23
N VAL A 137 -19.25 9.96 2.95
CA VAL A 137 -19.01 9.82 4.39
C VAL A 137 -20.18 10.35 5.23
N GLY A 138 -20.95 11.29 4.67
CA GLY A 138 -22.11 11.91 5.29
C GLY A 138 -21.77 13.00 6.31
N LYS A 139 -22.65 14.01 6.41
CA LYS A 139 -22.44 15.26 7.16
C LYS A 139 -21.94 15.05 8.61
N ARG A 140 -22.52 14.10 9.34
CA ARG A 140 -22.16 13.83 10.74
C ARG A 140 -20.70 13.40 10.88
N ASN A 141 -20.28 12.44 10.06
CA ASN A 141 -18.91 11.91 10.11
C ASN A 141 -17.92 12.96 9.61
N THR A 142 -18.29 13.76 8.59
CA THR A 142 -17.47 14.90 8.14
C THR A 142 -17.17 15.88 9.28
N ILE A 143 -18.17 16.23 10.10
CA ILE A 143 -17.98 17.11 11.26
C ILE A 143 -16.99 16.49 12.26
N TYR A 144 -17.12 15.20 12.56
CA TYR A 144 -16.20 14.51 13.48
C TYR A 144 -14.76 14.47 12.95
N ILE A 145 -14.57 14.20 11.65
CA ILE A 145 -13.25 14.20 11.01
C ILE A 145 -12.63 15.59 11.08
N ILE A 146 -13.36 16.64 10.70
CA ILE A 146 -12.86 18.02 10.74
C ILE A 146 -12.51 18.41 12.17
N THR A 147 -13.36 18.08 13.14
CA THR A 147 -13.10 18.37 14.56
C THR A 147 -11.84 17.64 15.04
N GLY A 148 -11.69 16.36 14.70
CA GLY A 148 -10.50 15.57 15.00
C GLY A 148 -9.22 16.14 14.38
N LEU A 149 -9.28 16.56 13.10
CA LEU A 149 -8.18 17.22 12.40
C LEU A 149 -7.77 18.52 13.09
N VAL A 150 -8.74 19.37 13.46
CA VAL A 150 -8.48 20.63 14.18
C VAL A 150 -7.84 20.36 15.54
N LEU A 151 -8.35 19.40 16.31
CA LEU A 151 -7.78 19.01 17.60
C LEU A 151 -6.35 18.48 17.45
N ALA A 152 -6.07 17.65 16.44
CA ALA A 152 -4.72 17.16 16.15
C ALA A 152 -3.76 18.30 15.83
N LEU A 153 -4.18 19.29 15.03
CA LEU A 153 -3.38 20.47 14.72
C LEU A 153 -3.12 21.34 15.95
N ILE A 154 -4.11 21.51 16.83
CA ILE A 154 -3.95 22.23 18.10
C ILE A 154 -2.93 21.52 18.99
N LEU A 155 -3.01 20.20 19.11
CA LEU A 155 -2.07 19.41 19.91
C LEU A 155 -0.64 19.48 19.36
N LEU A 156 -0.48 19.39 18.04
CA LEU A 156 0.81 19.56 17.35
C LEU A 156 1.38 20.96 17.59
N PHE A 157 0.55 22.00 17.47
CA PHE A 157 0.95 23.38 17.72
C PHE A 157 1.34 23.61 19.19
N ALA A 158 0.55 23.10 20.14
CA ALA A 158 0.83 23.19 21.56
C ALA A 158 2.15 22.49 21.92
N ALA A 159 2.38 21.28 21.39
CA ALA A 159 3.61 20.54 21.58
C ALA A 159 4.83 21.28 20.99
N TRP A 160 4.67 21.86 19.79
CA TRP A 160 5.68 22.70 19.16
C TRP A 160 6.00 23.94 20.02
N ARG A 161 4.97 24.64 20.51
CA ARG A 161 5.11 25.87 21.30
C ARG A 161 5.76 25.60 22.66
N TYR A 162 5.31 24.56 23.37
CA TYR A 162 5.88 24.12 24.66
C TYR A 162 7.37 23.81 24.51
N ARG A 163 7.75 23.08 23.46
CA ARG A 163 9.14 22.78 23.16
C ARG A 163 9.94 24.02 22.80
N SER A 164 9.37 24.94 22.02
CA SER A 164 10.03 26.19 21.62
C SER A 164 10.37 27.06 22.84
N LYS A 165 9.46 27.14 23.83
CA LYS A 165 9.71 27.83 25.11
C LYS A 165 10.80 27.14 25.95
N ASN A 166 10.78 25.81 25.98
CA ASN A 166 11.67 25.02 26.84
C ASN A 166 13.02 24.65 26.19
N LYS A 167 13.39 25.29 25.07
CA LYS A 167 14.73 25.16 24.47
C LYS A 167 15.77 25.75 25.42
N LYS A 168 16.29 24.95 26.35
CA LYS A 168 17.59 25.23 26.97
C LYS A 168 18.62 25.32 25.83
N GLN A 169 19.37 26.43 25.76
CA GLN A 169 20.49 26.63 24.82
C GLN A 169 21.60 25.60 25.07
N THR A 170 21.35 24.34 24.76
CA THR A 170 22.38 23.31 24.72
C THR A 170 23.01 23.39 23.34
N LYS A 171 24.33 23.63 23.29
CA LYS A 171 25.12 23.79 22.06
C LYS A 171 24.78 22.65 21.09
N ARG A 172 23.95 22.99 20.10
CA ARG A 172 23.23 22.08 19.19
C ARG A 172 24.11 21.52 18.07
N LYS A 173 25.43 21.67 18.16
CA LYS A 173 26.36 21.51 17.04
C LYS A 173 26.61 20.05 16.63
N ASN A 174 26.23 19.05 17.44
CA ASN A 174 26.51 17.63 17.12
C ASN A 174 25.29 16.74 16.81
N ASN A 175 24.05 17.21 17.04
CA ASN A 175 22.86 16.38 16.82
C ASN A 175 22.27 16.51 15.40
N TRP A 176 22.72 17.47 14.60
CA TRP A 176 22.23 17.65 13.23
C TRP A 176 22.76 16.56 12.29
N ILE A 177 23.99 16.08 12.51
CA ILE A 177 24.58 14.97 11.74
C ILE A 177 23.76 13.69 11.94
N ILE A 178 23.46 13.34 13.19
CA ILE A 178 22.62 12.16 13.51
C ILE A 178 21.24 12.28 12.87
N ARG A 179 20.65 13.48 12.87
CA ARG A 179 19.36 13.73 12.20
C ARG A 179 19.45 13.61 10.68
N LEU A 180 20.53 14.11 10.07
CA LEU A 180 20.72 13.97 8.64
C LEU A 180 20.88 12.50 8.28
N ILE A 181 21.76 11.76 8.96
CA ILE A 181 21.97 10.34 8.72
C ILE A 181 20.67 9.55 8.93
N GLY A 182 19.98 9.77 10.06
CA GLY A 182 18.72 9.09 10.34
C GLY A 182 17.64 9.44 9.32
N GLY A 183 17.55 10.71 8.92
CA GLY A 183 16.60 11.20 7.93
C GLY A 183 16.87 10.66 6.52
N THR A 184 18.13 10.65 6.07
CA THR A 184 18.50 10.16 4.74
C THR A 184 18.37 8.64 4.66
N LEU A 185 18.81 7.90 5.68
CA LEU A 185 18.65 6.45 5.72
C LEU A 185 17.18 6.04 5.75
N SER A 186 16.37 6.67 6.61
CA SER A 186 14.93 6.36 6.66
C SER A 186 14.22 6.78 5.37
N ALA A 187 14.55 7.93 4.77
CA ALA A 187 13.99 8.32 3.48
C ALA A 187 14.36 7.32 2.37
N GLY A 188 15.62 6.89 2.29
CA GLY A 188 16.06 5.88 1.31
C GLY A 188 15.34 4.54 1.50
N LEU A 189 15.16 4.10 2.75
CA LEU A 189 14.37 2.91 3.07
C LEU A 189 12.90 3.06 2.68
N LEU A 190 12.28 4.21 2.95
CA LEU A 190 10.89 4.47 2.57
C LEU A 190 10.71 4.51 1.04
N ILE A 191 11.67 5.07 0.30
CA ILE A 191 11.67 5.03 -1.17
C ILE A 191 11.79 3.59 -1.65
N TYR A 192 12.69 2.79 -1.08
CA TYR A 192 12.83 1.37 -1.44
C TYR A 192 11.58 0.55 -1.13
N ILE A 193 10.96 0.79 0.04
CA ILE A 193 9.67 0.19 0.44
C ILE A 193 8.54 0.68 -0.50
N GLY A 194 8.58 1.92 -0.96
CA GLY A 194 7.61 2.46 -1.92
C GLY A 194 7.59 1.70 -3.26
N HIS A 195 8.70 1.06 -3.63
CA HIS A 195 8.80 0.16 -4.78
C HIS A 195 8.51 -1.30 -4.39
N PHE A 196 7.58 -1.52 -3.45
CA PHE A 196 7.28 -2.84 -2.89
C PHE A 196 6.98 -3.89 -3.98
N ASN A 197 6.22 -3.50 -5.00
CA ASN A 197 5.78 -4.40 -6.08
C ASN A 197 6.74 -4.47 -7.27
N TYR A 198 7.93 -3.87 -7.17
CA TYR A 198 8.95 -3.98 -8.21
C TYR A 198 9.65 -5.34 -8.14
N PRO A 199 10.13 -5.88 -9.28
CA PRO A 199 10.90 -7.11 -9.32
C PRO A 199 12.03 -7.14 -8.28
N ASP A 200 12.21 -8.29 -7.65
CA ASP A 200 13.26 -8.56 -6.68
C ASP A 200 13.28 -7.73 -5.38
N ASN A 201 12.21 -7.00 -5.07
CA ASN A 201 12.11 -6.27 -3.80
C ASN A 201 12.22 -7.22 -2.60
N ALA A 202 13.23 -7.00 -1.74
CA ALA A 202 13.52 -7.86 -0.59
C ALA A 202 12.44 -7.76 0.49
N VAL A 203 11.81 -6.59 0.66
CA VAL A 203 10.72 -6.42 1.63
C VAL A 203 9.51 -7.22 1.18
N ASN A 204 9.14 -7.16 -0.11
CA ASN A 204 8.08 -8.00 -0.65
C ASN A 204 8.40 -9.49 -0.47
N LYS A 205 9.62 -9.94 -0.79
CA LYS A 205 10.02 -11.35 -0.58
C LYS A 205 9.82 -11.82 0.86
N VAL A 206 10.14 -10.98 1.85
CA VAL A 206 9.95 -11.30 3.28
C VAL A 206 8.47 -11.32 3.66
N TYR A 207 7.66 -10.35 3.19
CA TYR A 207 6.22 -10.36 3.46
C TYR A 207 5.53 -11.55 2.79
N SER A 208 5.88 -11.87 1.55
CA SER A 208 5.31 -12.96 0.76
C SER A 208 5.60 -14.36 1.30
N GLN A 209 6.54 -14.51 2.25
CA GLN A 209 6.74 -15.77 2.98
C GLN A 209 5.63 -16.03 4.00
N GLU A 210 4.99 -14.97 4.51
CA GLU A 210 4.01 -15.03 5.59
C GLU A 210 2.60 -14.61 5.13
N ALA A 211 2.52 -13.78 4.09
CA ALA A 211 1.28 -13.22 3.56
C ALA A 211 0.56 -14.20 2.61
N ASP A 212 -0.76 -14.25 2.72
CA ASP A 212 -1.67 -14.96 1.83
C ASP A 212 -2.36 -13.92 0.94
N TRP A 213 -1.65 -13.53 -0.13
CA TRP A 213 -2.07 -12.44 -1.02
C TRP A 213 -3.34 -12.76 -1.79
N VAL A 214 -4.28 -11.81 -1.81
CA VAL A 214 -5.53 -11.91 -2.55
C VAL A 214 -5.68 -10.74 -3.51
N GLY A 215 -5.29 -10.92 -4.77
CA GLY A 215 -5.33 -9.84 -5.77
C GLY A 215 -6.74 -9.45 -6.24
N TRP A 216 -7.69 -10.38 -6.21
CA TRP A 216 -9.04 -10.18 -6.77
C TRP A 216 -10.06 -9.61 -5.76
N ASN A 217 -9.72 -9.53 -4.47
CA ASN A 217 -10.59 -8.96 -3.44
C ASN A 217 -9.75 -8.31 -2.35
N GLN A 218 -9.74 -6.99 -2.35
CA GLN A 218 -8.89 -6.21 -1.47
C GLN A 218 -9.38 -6.21 -0.02
N GLY A 219 -10.69 -6.27 0.23
CA GLY A 219 -11.22 -6.47 1.58
C GLY A 219 -10.67 -7.75 2.21
N LYS A 220 -10.73 -8.86 1.46
CA LYS A 220 -10.18 -10.17 1.86
C LYS A 220 -8.66 -10.12 2.00
N ASN A 221 -7.95 -9.43 1.11
CA ASN A 221 -6.50 -9.26 1.17
C ASN A 221 -6.05 -8.61 2.48
N TYR A 222 -6.73 -7.53 2.90
CA TYR A 222 -6.40 -6.83 4.14
C TYR A 222 -6.80 -7.65 5.36
N SER A 223 -7.98 -8.26 5.37
CA SER A 223 -8.38 -9.14 6.47
C SER A 223 -7.45 -10.37 6.60
N LYS A 224 -6.81 -10.78 5.49
CA LYS A 224 -5.83 -11.86 5.49
C LYS A 224 -4.39 -11.45 5.81
N ASN A 225 -4.02 -10.17 5.71
CA ASN A 225 -2.61 -9.79 5.82
C ASN A 225 -2.36 -8.65 6.80
N GLY A 226 -3.44 -8.04 7.33
CA GLY A 226 -3.38 -6.82 8.12
C GLY A 226 -3.32 -5.57 7.23
N PHE A 227 -3.49 -4.42 7.87
CA PHE A 227 -3.59 -3.14 7.18
C PHE A 227 -2.31 -2.79 6.42
N ILE A 228 -1.14 -2.90 7.07
CA ILE A 228 0.13 -2.46 6.46
C ILE A 228 0.51 -3.35 5.27
N ALA A 229 0.37 -4.68 5.39
CA ALA A 229 0.68 -5.58 4.29
C ALA A 229 -0.29 -5.37 3.11
N GLY A 230 -1.59 -5.21 3.38
CA GLY A 230 -2.58 -4.86 2.36
C GLY A 230 -2.28 -3.51 1.68
N PHE A 231 -1.84 -2.51 2.45
CA PHE A 231 -1.46 -1.20 1.92
C PHE A 231 -0.24 -1.29 1.00
N LEU A 232 0.79 -2.05 1.41
CA LEU A 232 1.97 -2.30 0.59
C LEU A 232 1.63 -3.06 -0.70
N PHE A 233 0.75 -4.04 -0.63
CA PHE A 233 0.28 -4.79 -1.81
C PHE A 233 -0.35 -3.89 -2.88
N ASN A 234 -0.98 -2.79 -2.47
CA ASN A 234 -1.64 -1.84 -3.36
C ASN A 234 -0.76 -0.65 -3.77
N LEU A 235 0.55 -0.68 -3.47
CA LEU A 235 1.48 0.29 -4.07
C LEU A 235 1.64 0.01 -5.56
N ASP A 236 2.09 1.02 -6.31
CA ASP A 236 2.27 0.87 -7.75
C ASP A 236 3.25 -0.26 -8.09
N ALA A 237 2.86 -1.04 -9.08
CA ALA A 237 3.73 -2.00 -9.75
C ALA A 237 4.30 -1.34 -11.02
N PRO A 238 5.51 -1.74 -11.47
CA PRO A 238 6.01 -1.25 -12.74
C PRO A 238 5.04 -1.64 -13.86
N PRO A 239 4.83 -0.75 -14.85
CA PRO A 239 4.09 -1.12 -16.05
C PRO A 239 4.78 -2.32 -16.73
N MET A 240 4.01 -3.07 -17.53
CA MET A 240 4.54 -4.17 -18.33
C MET A 240 5.81 -3.72 -19.06
N GLU A 241 6.87 -4.53 -18.97
CA GLU A 241 8.10 -4.24 -19.71
C GLU A 241 7.77 -4.17 -21.21
N PRO A 242 8.29 -3.16 -21.94
CA PRO A 242 8.09 -3.09 -23.37
C PRO A 242 8.57 -4.39 -24.02
N LEU A 243 7.77 -4.93 -24.92
CA LEU A 243 8.19 -6.08 -25.73
C LEU A 243 9.47 -5.75 -26.49
N ASP A 244 10.31 -6.77 -26.73
CA ASP A 244 11.49 -6.63 -27.59
C ASP A 244 11.09 -6.00 -28.92
N HIS A 245 11.82 -4.97 -29.34
CA HIS A 245 11.58 -4.19 -30.57
C HIS A 245 10.31 -3.32 -30.59
N TYR A 246 9.64 -3.07 -29.46
CA TYR A 246 8.57 -2.07 -29.38
C TYR A 246 9.09 -0.68 -29.78
N SER A 247 8.52 -0.12 -30.83
CA SER A 247 8.86 1.22 -31.34
C SER A 247 7.68 1.81 -32.10
N LYS A 248 7.67 3.14 -32.26
CA LYS A 248 6.68 3.83 -33.09
C LYS A 248 6.63 3.24 -34.52
N GLU A 249 7.79 2.97 -35.11
CA GLU A 249 7.89 2.38 -36.45
C GLU A 249 7.30 0.95 -36.50
N ALA A 250 7.52 0.13 -35.47
CA ALA A 250 6.93 -1.21 -35.40
C ALA A 250 5.40 -1.15 -35.31
N VAL A 251 4.85 -0.21 -34.54
CA VAL A 251 3.40 0.01 -34.43
C VAL A 251 2.82 0.50 -35.76
N GLU A 252 3.48 1.44 -36.44
CA GLU A 252 3.06 1.92 -37.77
C GLU A 252 3.07 0.80 -38.81
N LYS A 253 4.12 -0.04 -38.85
CA LYS A 253 4.16 -1.22 -39.73
C LYS A 253 3.03 -2.22 -39.43
N LEU A 254 2.71 -2.42 -38.16
CA LEU A 254 1.61 -3.31 -37.75
C LEU A 254 0.27 -2.76 -38.20
N TYR A 255 0.07 -1.45 -38.05
CA TYR A 255 -1.12 -0.74 -38.50
C TYR A 255 -1.31 -0.89 -40.02
N GLU A 256 -0.28 -0.57 -40.82
CA GLU A 256 -0.38 -0.69 -42.28
C GLU A 256 -0.64 -2.14 -42.74
N LYS A 257 -0.03 -3.12 -42.07
CA LYS A 257 -0.28 -4.55 -42.34
C LYS A 257 -1.76 -4.92 -42.16
N TYR A 258 -2.36 -4.53 -41.03
CA TYR A 258 -3.76 -4.89 -40.75
C TYR A 258 -4.74 -4.03 -41.53
N ARG A 259 -4.37 -2.79 -41.87
CA ARG A 259 -5.14 -1.94 -42.78
C ARG A 259 -5.25 -2.57 -44.16
N ALA A 260 -4.13 -2.95 -44.77
CA ALA A 260 -4.13 -3.63 -46.08
C ALA A 260 -4.89 -4.97 -46.04
N LYS A 261 -4.78 -5.72 -44.94
CA LYS A 261 -5.55 -6.96 -44.74
C LYS A 261 -7.05 -6.69 -44.63
N ALA A 262 -7.44 -5.61 -43.93
CA ALA A 262 -8.84 -5.21 -43.82
C ALA A 262 -9.40 -4.78 -45.19
N ASP A 263 -8.64 -3.98 -45.95
CA ASP A 263 -9.03 -3.58 -47.31
C ASP A 263 -9.28 -4.82 -48.19
N GLN A 264 -8.38 -5.81 -48.16
CA GLN A 264 -8.56 -7.06 -48.90
C GLN A 264 -9.78 -7.89 -48.44
N ILE A 265 -10.05 -7.99 -47.14
CA ILE A 265 -11.22 -8.72 -46.62
C ILE A 265 -12.52 -8.03 -47.05
N ASN A 266 -12.52 -6.69 -47.06
CA ASN A 266 -13.69 -5.89 -47.36
C ASN A 266 -13.96 -5.77 -48.87
N GLU A 267 -12.98 -6.04 -49.76
CA GLU A 267 -13.19 -6.08 -51.21
C GLU A 267 -14.18 -7.17 -51.64
N ASP A 268 -14.20 -8.31 -50.95
CA ASP A 268 -15.05 -9.48 -51.25
C ASP A 268 -16.35 -9.51 -50.42
N GLN A 269 -16.56 -8.56 -49.50
CA GLN A 269 -17.81 -8.43 -48.76
C GLN A 269 -18.69 -7.39 -49.44
N GLU A 270 -19.90 -7.79 -49.89
CA GLU A 270 -20.97 -6.81 -50.12
C GLU A 270 -21.08 -5.99 -48.83
N ALA A 271 -21.01 -4.66 -48.94
CA ALA A 271 -21.09 -3.75 -47.80
C ALA A 271 -22.23 -4.23 -46.91
N ALA A 272 -21.89 -4.76 -45.72
CA ALA A 272 -22.84 -5.40 -44.83
C ALA A 272 -24.05 -4.49 -44.71
N GLU A 273 -25.24 -5.01 -45.04
CA GLU A 273 -26.48 -4.24 -45.09
C GLU A 273 -26.54 -3.33 -43.85
N GLU A 274 -26.43 -2.03 -44.12
CA GLU A 274 -26.37 -0.98 -43.12
C GLU A 274 -27.72 -0.96 -42.38
N GLU A 275 -27.80 -1.67 -41.26
CA GLU A 275 -28.65 -1.40 -40.07
C GLU A 275 -28.81 -2.67 -39.20
N THR A 276 -27.69 -3.27 -38.74
CA THR A 276 -27.75 -4.31 -37.71
C THR A 276 -27.59 -3.69 -36.32
N ASN A 277 -28.60 -3.86 -35.46
CA ASN A 277 -28.45 -3.57 -34.03
C ASN A 277 -27.62 -4.67 -33.37
N VAL A 278 -26.49 -4.30 -32.76
CA VAL A 278 -25.66 -5.21 -31.97
C VAL A 278 -26.02 -5.06 -30.49
N ILE A 279 -26.46 -6.16 -29.87
CA ILE A 279 -26.79 -6.21 -28.44
C ILE A 279 -25.77 -7.09 -27.74
N PHE A 280 -24.98 -6.49 -26.85
CA PHE A 280 -24.07 -7.21 -25.96
C PHE A 280 -24.78 -7.56 -24.66
N ILE A 281 -24.81 -8.84 -24.32
CA ILE A 281 -25.40 -9.34 -23.07
C ILE A 281 -24.30 -10.03 -22.26
N MET A 282 -23.88 -9.38 -21.17
CA MET A 282 -22.96 -9.97 -20.20
C MET A 282 -23.75 -10.57 -19.05
N ASN A 283 -23.87 -11.89 -19.03
CA ASN A 283 -24.50 -12.59 -17.92
C ASN A 283 -23.48 -12.78 -16.79
N GLU A 284 -23.63 -12.00 -15.72
CA GLU A 284 -22.75 -12.01 -14.56
C GLU A 284 -22.58 -13.43 -14.00
N SER A 285 -21.32 -13.86 -13.85
CA SER A 285 -20.94 -15.17 -13.32
C SER A 285 -21.55 -16.40 -14.04
N PHE A 286 -21.98 -16.25 -15.30
CA PHE A 286 -22.54 -17.36 -16.07
C PHE A 286 -21.45 -18.38 -16.44
N SER A 287 -21.66 -19.63 -16.04
CA SER A 287 -20.91 -20.79 -16.49
C SER A 287 -21.85 -21.98 -16.56
N ASP A 288 -21.63 -22.84 -17.55
CA ASP A 288 -22.38 -24.06 -17.70
C ASP A 288 -22.02 -25.07 -16.58
N PRO A 289 -22.95 -25.42 -15.67
CA PRO A 289 -22.65 -26.29 -14.54
C PRO A 289 -22.39 -27.74 -14.95
N SER A 290 -22.79 -28.19 -16.15
CA SER A 290 -22.46 -29.54 -16.62
C SER A 290 -20.97 -29.74 -16.90
N ASN A 291 -20.22 -28.64 -17.00
CA ASN A 291 -18.76 -28.68 -17.16
C ASN A 291 -18.02 -28.76 -15.82
N LEU A 292 -18.73 -28.76 -14.68
CA LEU A 292 -18.14 -28.85 -13.35
C LEU A 292 -18.09 -30.31 -12.88
N GLU A 293 -16.91 -30.73 -12.41
CA GLU A 293 -16.76 -32.05 -11.79
C GLU A 293 -17.47 -32.09 -10.43
N GLY A 294 -18.17 -33.19 -10.15
CA GLY A 294 -18.82 -33.42 -8.85
C GLY A 294 -20.14 -32.66 -8.62
N VAL A 295 -20.66 -31.98 -9.64
CA VAL A 295 -21.99 -31.35 -9.60
C VAL A 295 -22.98 -32.26 -10.33
N GLU A 296 -23.90 -32.86 -9.58
CA GLU A 296 -25.02 -33.61 -10.13
C GLU A 296 -26.29 -32.78 -10.05
N SER A 297 -27.03 -32.71 -11.15
CA SER A 297 -28.36 -32.08 -11.19
C SER A 297 -29.39 -33.09 -11.69
N ASN A 298 -30.57 -33.07 -11.08
CA ASN A 298 -31.71 -33.90 -11.49
C ASN A 298 -32.41 -33.36 -12.75
N GLN A 299 -32.15 -32.10 -13.11
CA GLN A 299 -32.70 -31.40 -14.27
C GLN A 299 -31.65 -30.47 -14.88
N ASP A 300 -31.67 -30.29 -16.20
CA ASP A 300 -30.80 -29.30 -16.86
C ASP A 300 -31.34 -27.89 -16.58
N PRO A 301 -30.60 -27.01 -15.88
CA PRO A 301 -31.05 -25.64 -15.62
C PRO A 301 -30.91 -24.73 -16.85
N LEU A 302 -30.26 -25.18 -17.93
CA LEU A 302 -29.89 -24.36 -19.09
C LEU A 302 -30.59 -24.79 -20.39
N VAL A 303 -31.72 -25.50 -20.33
CA VAL A 303 -32.44 -26.02 -21.53
C VAL A 303 -32.62 -24.95 -22.62
N ASN A 304 -33.15 -23.78 -22.28
CA ASN A 304 -33.35 -22.70 -23.26
C ASN A 304 -32.03 -22.17 -23.84
N TYR A 305 -30.98 -22.10 -23.02
CA TYR A 305 -29.66 -21.72 -23.49
C TYR A 305 -29.11 -22.75 -24.48
N ARG A 306 -29.34 -24.06 -24.24
CA ARG A 306 -28.94 -25.14 -25.16
C ARG A 306 -29.60 -25.00 -26.53
N GLU A 307 -30.88 -24.69 -26.56
CA GLU A 307 -31.63 -24.47 -27.80
C GLU A 307 -31.04 -23.28 -28.58
N ILE A 308 -30.80 -22.14 -27.91
CA ILE A 308 -30.22 -20.95 -28.54
C ILE A 308 -28.82 -21.21 -29.11
N ILE A 309 -27.95 -21.91 -28.39
CA ILE A 309 -26.57 -22.14 -28.86
C ILE A 309 -26.48 -23.16 -30.00
N GLN A 310 -27.48 -24.04 -30.16
CA GLN A 310 -27.56 -24.98 -31.29
C GLN A 310 -27.89 -24.27 -32.61
N GLU A 311 -28.64 -23.17 -32.55
CA GLU A 311 -29.06 -22.38 -33.70
C GLU A 311 -28.15 -21.18 -33.99
N SER A 312 -27.05 -21.01 -33.24
CA SER A 312 -26.16 -19.84 -33.32
C SER A 312 -24.69 -20.23 -33.33
N ILE A 313 -23.81 -19.26 -33.67
CA ILE A 313 -22.36 -19.42 -33.51
C ILE A 313 -22.06 -19.34 -32.02
N SER A 314 -21.62 -20.45 -31.44
CA SER A 314 -21.39 -20.59 -30.00
C SER A 314 -20.07 -21.29 -29.70
N GLY A 315 -19.56 -21.11 -28.47
CA GLY A 315 -18.29 -21.66 -28.03
C GLY A 315 -17.99 -21.33 -26.57
N ASN A 316 -16.78 -21.69 -26.12
CA ASN A 316 -16.30 -21.37 -24.78
C ASN A 316 -15.39 -20.14 -24.82
N ALA A 317 -15.61 -19.20 -23.90
CA ALA A 317 -14.72 -18.08 -23.66
C ALA A 317 -13.87 -18.33 -22.41
N LEU A 318 -12.57 -18.02 -22.49
CA LEU A 318 -11.69 -18.09 -21.33
C LEU A 318 -11.81 -16.79 -20.53
N ALA A 319 -12.43 -16.87 -19.35
CA ALA A 319 -12.43 -15.75 -18.41
C ALA A 319 -11.03 -15.58 -17.78
N PRO A 320 -10.52 -14.35 -17.65
CA PRO A 320 -9.22 -14.06 -17.06
C PRO A 320 -9.21 -14.22 -15.53
N GLY A 321 -10.37 -14.40 -14.91
CA GLY A 321 -10.53 -14.57 -13.46
C GLY A 321 -11.69 -15.48 -13.08
N PHE A 322 -11.69 -15.95 -11.83
CA PHE A 322 -12.74 -16.79 -11.26
C PHE A 322 -13.43 -16.05 -10.10
N GLY A 323 -14.76 -16.02 -10.10
CA GLY A 323 -15.56 -15.39 -9.02
C GLY A 323 -15.50 -13.86 -8.97
N GLY A 324 -15.07 -13.21 -10.06
CA GLY A 324 -15.00 -11.76 -10.19
C GLY A 324 -14.26 -11.34 -11.46
N GLY A 325 -13.95 -10.04 -11.58
CA GLY A 325 -13.22 -9.49 -12.73
C GLY A 325 -14.11 -9.06 -13.90
N THR A 326 -15.40 -8.81 -13.66
CA THR A 326 -16.36 -8.34 -14.68
C THR A 326 -15.83 -7.16 -15.48
N ALA A 327 -15.23 -6.15 -14.83
CA ALA A 327 -14.63 -5.01 -15.52
C ALA A 327 -13.47 -5.40 -16.47
N THR A 328 -12.70 -6.44 -16.15
CA THR A 328 -11.65 -6.94 -17.05
C THR A 328 -12.25 -7.66 -18.25
N ASN A 329 -13.31 -8.45 -18.05
CA ASN A 329 -14.05 -9.07 -19.15
C ASN A 329 -14.69 -8.00 -20.04
N GLU A 330 -15.31 -6.98 -19.45
CA GLU A 330 -15.92 -5.84 -20.15
C GLU A 330 -14.90 -5.06 -20.98
N PHE A 331 -13.69 -4.87 -20.47
CA PHE A 331 -12.63 -4.21 -21.22
C PHE A 331 -12.10 -5.04 -22.40
N GLN A 332 -12.18 -6.38 -22.33
CA GLN A 332 -11.63 -7.29 -23.34
C GLN A 332 -12.59 -7.63 -24.48
N VAL A 333 -13.90 -7.49 -24.26
CA VAL A 333 -14.97 -7.81 -25.22
C VAL A 333 -15.35 -6.58 -26.03
#